data_AF-A0A0J7K2M9-F1
#
_entry.id   AF-A0A0J7K2M9-F1
#
_cell.length_a   1.000
_cell.length_b   1.000
_cell.length_c   1.000
_cell.angle_alpha   90.00
_cell.angle_beta   90.00
_cell.angle_gamma   90.00
#
_symmetry.space_group_name_H-M   'P 1'
#
loop_
_entity.id
_entity.type
_entity.pdbx_description
1 polymer ?
#
loop_
_entity_poly.entity_id
_entity_poly.type
_entity_poly.pdbx_seq_one_letter_code
_entity_poly.pdbx_strand_id
1 'polypeptide(L)'
;MNEPTKEARLAWKSWQGEGEDRFEVHHAWLIENLEGGRVRLLTQETQNGKAARDLAKQRPNPMIAGHQEWLEGLRDFALAHS
;
A
#
# COMPACT_ATOMS: atom_id res chain seq x y z
N MET A 1 7.96 -28.36 -11.52
CA MET A 1 8.30 -27.85 -10.18
C MET A 1 8.61 -26.38 -10.38
N ASN A 2 7.68 -25.49 -10.04
CA ASN A 2 7.89 -24.05 -10.21
C ASN A 2 8.79 -23.57 -9.07
N GLU A 3 9.85 -22.85 -9.39
CA GLU A 3 10.68 -22.17 -8.40
C GLU A 3 9.81 -21.27 -7.50
N PRO A 4 10.20 -21.06 -6.22
CA PRO A 4 9.53 -20.08 -5.37
C PRO A 4 9.49 -18.75 -6.10
N THR A 5 8.27 -18.26 -6.31
CA THR A 5 7.97 -17.03 -7.04
C THR A 5 8.72 -15.88 -6.38
N LYS A 6 9.78 -15.39 -7.02
CA LYS A 6 10.61 -14.30 -6.51
C LYS A 6 9.72 -13.08 -6.21
N GLU A 7 9.47 -12.82 -4.93
CA GLU A 7 8.66 -11.68 -4.52
C GLU A 7 9.51 -10.40 -4.47
N ALA A 8 8.89 -9.28 -4.81
CA ALA A 8 9.44 -7.96 -4.54
C ALA A 8 8.78 -7.39 -3.28
N ARG A 9 9.62 -6.88 -2.38
CA ARG A 9 9.23 -6.26 -1.11
C ARG A 9 9.78 -4.85 -1.10
N LEU A 10 8.90 -3.87 -0.87
CA LEU A 10 9.26 -2.46 -0.76
C LEU A 10 8.51 -1.88 0.43
N ALA A 11 9.22 -1.15 1.29
CA ALA A 11 8.56 -0.39 2.34
C ALA A 11 9.33 0.89 2.63
N TRP A 12 8.61 1.90 3.09
CA TRP A 12 9.21 3.14 3.56
C TRP A 12 8.54 3.62 4.83
N LYS A 13 9.33 4.34 5.63
CA LYS A 13 8.83 5.12 6.77
C LYS A 13 8.87 6.59 6.37
N SER A 14 7.80 7.32 6.63
CA SER A 14 7.79 8.78 6.53
C SER A 14 7.07 9.38 7.73
N TRP A 15 7.30 10.66 7.95
CA TRP A 15 6.67 11.40 9.03
C TRP A 15 6.50 12.87 8.64
N GLN A 16 5.58 13.53 9.32
CA GLN A 16 5.40 14.97 9.27
C GLN A 16 4.95 15.50 10.63
N GLY A 17 5.15 16.80 10.84
CA GLY A 17 4.80 17.45 12.10
C GLY A 17 5.65 17.00 13.28
N GLU A 18 5.36 17.60 14.43
CA GLU A 18 6.06 17.39 15.70
C GLU A 18 5.04 17.43 16.85
N GLY A 19 5.42 16.88 18.01
CA GLY A 19 4.56 16.87 19.21
C GLY A 19 3.20 16.20 18.97
N GLU A 20 2.11 16.86 19.37
CA GLU A 20 0.74 16.36 19.20
C GLU A 20 0.29 16.25 17.72
N ASP A 21 0.90 17.05 16.84
CA ASP A 21 0.62 17.06 15.41
C ASP A 21 1.51 16.07 14.64
N ARG A 22 2.35 15.30 15.35
CA ARG A 22 3.17 14.24 14.75
C ARG A 22 2.29 13.20 14.08
N PHE A 23 2.59 12.94 12.82
CA PHE A 23 1.99 11.87 12.02
C PHE A 23 3.11 11.04 11.39
N GLU A 24 3.15 9.74 11.71
CA GLU A 24 4.13 8.82 11.17
C GLU A 24 3.44 7.68 10.44
N VAL A 25 4.04 7.23 9.34
CA VAL A 25 3.55 6.08 8.58
C VAL A 25 4.67 5.09 8.29
N HIS A 26 4.30 3.83 8.21
CA HIS A 26 5.09 2.77 7.59
C HIS A 26 4.24 2.13 6.50
N HIS A 27 4.61 2.35 5.24
CA HIS A 27 3.86 1.89 4.07
C HIS A 27 4.65 0.78 3.39
N ALA A 28 4.07 -0.42 3.33
CA ALA A 28 4.69 -1.62 2.81
C ALA A 28 3.91 -2.16 1.59
N TRP A 29 4.67 -2.73 0.67
CA TRP A 29 4.21 -3.35 -0.58
C TRP A 29 4.83 -4.74 -0.73
N LEU A 30 4.01 -5.67 -1.21
CA LEU A 30 4.39 -7.02 -1.59
C LEU A 30 3.85 -7.28 -3.00
N ILE A 31 4.75 -7.64 -3.92
CA ILE A 31 4.44 -7.94 -5.31
C ILE A 31 4.95 -9.35 -5.58
N GLU A 32 4.07 -10.26 -5.97
CA GLU A 32 4.45 -11.65 -6.18
C GLU A 32 3.71 -12.28 -7.36
N ASN A 33 4.42 -13.13 -8.09
CA ASN A 33 3.80 -13.99 -9.09
C ASN A 33 2.98 -15.06 -8.39
N LEU A 34 1.81 -15.37 -8.94
CA LEU A 34 0.95 -16.48 -8.52
C LEU A 34 0.76 -17.44 -9.68
N GLU A 35 0.32 -18.66 -9.38
CA GLU A 35 -0.02 -19.65 -10.39
C GLU A 35 -1.06 -19.12 -11.40
N GLY A 36 -0.98 -19.62 -12.64
CA GLY A 36 -1.89 -19.21 -13.71
C GLY A 36 -1.56 -17.85 -14.33
N GLY A 37 -0.30 -17.41 -14.26
CA GLY A 37 0.14 -16.15 -14.88
C GLY A 37 -0.44 -14.90 -14.21
N ARG A 38 -0.79 -14.98 -12.93
CA ARG A 38 -1.34 -13.86 -12.16
C ARG A 38 -0.25 -13.17 -11.35
N VAL A 39 -0.44 -11.89 -11.08
CA VAL A 39 0.39 -11.13 -10.14
C VAL A 39 -0.50 -10.64 -9.01
N ARG A 40 -0.08 -10.83 -7.75
CA ARG A 40 -0.71 -10.21 -6.58
C ARG A 40 0.05 -8.93 -6.23
N LEU A 41 -0.70 -7.84 -6.15
CA LEU A 41 -0.27 -6.57 -5.58
C LEU A 41 -0.93 -6.42 -4.21
N LEU A 42 -0.13 -6.40 -3.15
CA LEU A 42 -0.59 -6.14 -1.79
C LEU A 42 0.09 -4.89 -1.27
N THR A 43 -0.69 -3.98 -0.70
CA THR A 43 -0.17 -2.82 0.01
C THR A 43 -0.84 -2.69 1.37
N GLN A 44 -0.06 -2.30 2.39
CA GLN A 44 -0.53 -2.07 3.75
C GLN A 44 0.20 -0.88 4.34
N GLU A 45 -0.51 0.00 5.03
CA GLU A 45 0.06 1.15 5.72
C GLU A 45 -0.35 1.14 7.19
N THR A 46 0.63 1.32 8.07
CA THR A 46 0.39 1.56 9.50
C THR A 46 0.65 3.02 9.78
N GLN A 47 -0.31 3.69 10.44
CA GLN A 47 -0.26 5.11 10.72
C GLN A 47 -0.32 5.35 12.24
N ASN A 48 0.49 6.29 12.74
CA ASN A 48 0.51 6.70 14.15
C ASN A 48 0.39 8.22 14.25
N GLY A 49 -0.40 8.70 15.22
CA GLY A 49 -0.64 10.12 15.46
C GLY A 49 -2.11 10.45 15.70
N LYS A 50 -2.39 11.67 16.17
CA LYS A 50 -3.78 12.14 16.37
C LYS A 50 -4.57 12.15 15.07
N ALA A 51 -3.97 12.69 14.00
CA ALA A 51 -4.58 12.68 12.68
C ALA A 51 -4.88 11.26 12.17
N ALA A 52 -4.03 10.26 12.46
CA ALA A 52 -4.29 8.85 12.09
C ALA A 52 -5.55 8.30 12.78
N ARG A 53 -5.74 8.61 14.07
CA ARG A 53 -6.93 8.21 14.84
C ARG A 53 -8.20 8.85 14.29
N ASP A 54 -8.12 10.10 13.85
CA ASP A 54 -9.26 10.81 13.29
C ASP A 54 -9.57 10.32 11.87
N LEU A 55 -8.55 10.05 11.06
CA LEU A 55 -8.68 9.47 9.72
C LEU A 55 -9.33 8.08 9.77
N ALA A 56 -8.94 7.22 10.72
CA ALA A 56 -9.51 5.89 10.92
C ALA A 56 -11.03 5.88 11.20
N LYS A 57 -11.60 7.00 11.67
CA LYS A 57 -13.04 7.14 11.96
C LYS A 57 -13.86 7.56 10.73
N GLN A 58 -13.23 8.08 9.68
CA GLN A 58 -13.95 8.59 8.50
C GLN A 58 -14.62 7.47 7.71
N ARG A 59 -15.83 7.72 7.21
CA ARG A 59 -16.62 6.80 6.39
C ARG A 59 -17.21 7.55 5.18
N PRO A 60 -16.94 7.13 3.92
CA PRO A 60 -16.05 6.03 3.54
C PRO A 60 -14.59 6.28 3.98
N ASN A 61 -13.79 5.22 4.12
CA ASN A 61 -12.41 5.34 4.58
C ASN A 61 -11.53 5.88 3.43
N PRO A 62 -10.99 7.11 3.53
CA PRO A 62 -10.23 7.72 2.44
C PRO A 62 -8.90 7.02 2.16
N MET A 63 -8.25 6.39 3.17
CA MET A 63 -7.00 5.66 2.94
C MET A 63 -7.23 4.41 2.09
N ILE A 64 -8.33 3.70 2.35
CA ILE A 64 -8.71 2.54 1.54
C ILE A 64 -9.00 2.98 0.11
N ALA A 65 -9.76 4.07 -0.08
CA ALA A 65 -10.07 4.60 -1.40
C ALA A 65 -8.80 5.00 -2.17
N GLY A 66 -7.92 5.78 -1.56
CA GLY A 66 -6.67 6.23 -2.20
C GLY A 66 -5.69 5.09 -2.49
N HIS A 67 -5.55 4.12 -1.59
CA HIS A 67 -4.71 2.94 -1.86
C HIS A 67 -5.31 2.06 -2.97
N GLN A 68 -6.63 1.95 -3.05
CA GLN A 68 -7.29 1.21 -4.13
C GLN A 68 -7.07 1.89 -5.49
N GLU A 69 -7.21 3.21 -5.56
CA GLU A 69 -6.90 3.98 -6.77
C GLU A 69 -5.44 3.78 -7.22
N TRP A 70 -4.51 3.70 -6.27
CA TRP A 70 -3.10 3.40 -6.59
C TRP A 70 -2.94 1.99 -7.16
N LEU A 71 -3.55 0.97 -6.54
CA LEU A 71 -3.50 -0.41 -7.04
C LEU A 71 -4.08 -0.53 -8.46
N GLU A 72 -5.20 0.14 -8.72
CA GLU A 72 -5.86 0.15 -10.03
C GLU A 72 -5.02 0.87 -11.08
N GLY A 73 -4.47 2.05 -10.75
CA GLY A 73 -3.59 2.77 -11.66
C GLY A 73 -2.32 1.99 -12.01
N LEU A 74 -1.71 1.33 -11.03
CA LEU A 74 -0.52 0.48 -11.27
C LEU A 74 -0.86 -0.73 -12.14
N ARG A 75 -1.99 -1.39 -11.88
CA ARG A 75 -2.49 -2.50 -12.71
C ARG A 75 -2.70 -2.05 -14.15
N ASP A 76 -3.43 -0.96 -14.37
CA ASP A 76 -3.78 -0.49 -15.71
C ASP A 76 -2.54 -0.07 -16.49
N PHE A 77 -1.60 0.61 -15.83
CA PHE A 77 -0.32 0.96 -16.45
C PHE A 77 0.48 -0.29 -16.84
N ALA A 78 0.59 -1.29 -15.96
CA ALA A 78 1.32 -2.52 -16.25
C ALA A 78 0.70 -3.30 -17.42
N LEU A 79 -0.62 -3.41 -17.46
CA LEU A 79 -1.34 -4.09 -18.56
C LEU A 79 -1.17 -3.37 -19.91
N ALA A 80 -1.04 -2.05 -19.91
CA ALA A 80 -0.81 -1.28 -21.13
C ALA A 80 0.63 -1.43 -21.68
N HIS A 81 1.55 -2.01 -20.91
CA HIS A 81 2.98 -2.10 -21.25
C HIS A 81 3.56 -3.52 -21.12
N SER A 82 2.70 -4.55 -21.11
CA SER A 82 3.08 -5.97 -21.04
C SER A 82 3.12 -6.66 -22.40
#